data_AF-A0A1Y0VLF4-F1
#
_entry.id   AF-A0A1Y0VLF4-F1
#
_cell.length_a   1.000
_cell.length_b   1.000
_cell.length_c   1.000
_cell.angle_alpha   90.00
_cell.angle_beta   90.00
_cell.angle_gamma   90.00
#
_symmetry.space_group_name_H-M   'P 1'
#
loop_
_entity.id
_entity.type
_entity.pdbx_description
1 polymer ?
#
loop_
_entity_poly.entity_id
_entity_poly.type
_entity_poly.pdbx_seq_one_letter_code
_entity_poly.pdbx_strand_id
1 'polypeptide(L)'
;MNVIKFLRKVKRRLLGYSFKINYRPYTHTTVIFESFGGRQISDSPLAIYKELKKTHPEYRLIWVVNKGLATQAEENGYDYVIRGSFKWVRTIEKAQIWVENARLPQWVRKPKHVKLIQTWHGTPLKKLGLDIKNVVMPGTNTERYHQNFVKEANRWDVLISPNTYSTNIFDKLLVIRIKL
;
A
#
# COMPACT_ATOMS: atom_id res chain seq x y z
N MET A 1 2.97 16.02 26.78
CA MET A 1 2.95 15.55 25.37
C MET A 1 4.38 15.23 24.95
N ASN A 2 4.71 13.97 24.64
CA ASN A 2 6.09 13.52 24.42
C ASN A 2 6.70 14.13 23.13
N VAL A 3 7.88 14.78 23.23
CA VAL A 3 8.59 15.46 22.13
C VAL A 3 8.74 14.56 20.90
N ILE A 4 9.01 13.27 21.11
CA ILE A 4 9.14 12.29 20.02
C ILE A 4 7.82 12.10 19.26
N LYS A 5 6.69 12.07 19.97
CA LYS A 5 5.35 11.97 19.35
C LYS A 5 5.03 13.24 18.55
N PHE A 6 5.42 14.41 19.06
CA PHE A 6 5.27 15.68 18.36
C PHE A 6 6.09 15.73 17.06
N LEU A 7 7.38 15.40 17.12
CA LEU A 7 8.26 15.35 15.96
C LEU A 7 7.75 14.38 14.89
N ARG A 8 7.27 13.19 15.28
CA ARG A 8 6.64 12.23 14.34
C ARG A 8 5.39 12.81 13.68
N LYS A 9 4.58 13.57 14.41
CA LYS A 9 3.37 14.23 13.88
C LYS A 9 3.74 15.33 12.88
N VAL A 10 4.74 16.14 13.19
CA VAL A 10 5.26 17.19 12.30
C VAL A 10 5.83 16.57 11.03
N LYS A 11 6.73 15.58 11.15
CA LYS A 11 7.29 14.85 10.01
C LYS A 11 6.19 14.27 9.11
N ARG A 12 5.18 13.63 9.69
CA ARG A 12 4.04 13.09 8.93
C ARG A 12 3.29 14.17 8.16
N ARG A 13 3.07 15.35 8.76
CA ARG A 13 2.44 16.49 8.07
C ARG A 13 3.29 16.96 6.90
N LEU A 14 4.60 17.12 7.11
CA LEU A 14 5.54 17.53 6.04
C LEU A 14 5.53 16.55 4.88
N LEU A 15 5.61 15.24 5.15
CA LEU A 15 5.51 14.22 4.10
C LEU A 15 4.16 14.27 3.39
N GLY A 16 3.06 14.46 4.12
CA GLY A 16 1.72 14.65 3.54
C GLY A 16 1.62 15.87 2.63
N TYR A 17 2.34 16.95 2.93
CA TYR A 17 2.45 18.11 2.03
C TYR A 17 3.30 17.82 0.81
N SER A 18 4.36 17.02 0.94
CA SER A 18 5.15 16.58 -0.22
C SER A 18 4.30 15.83 -1.24
N PHE A 19 3.27 15.09 -0.80
CA PHE A 19 2.30 14.44 -1.71
C PHE A 19 1.41 15.40 -2.52
N LYS A 20 1.53 16.71 -2.31
CA LYS A 20 0.79 17.74 -3.08
C LYS A 20 1.65 18.35 -4.20
N ILE A 21 2.92 17.98 -4.29
CA ILE A 21 3.88 18.53 -5.25
C ILE A 21 3.59 18.02 -6.68
N ASN A 22 2.71 17.02 -6.85
CA ASN A 22 2.28 16.46 -8.14
C ASN A 22 3.47 16.14 -9.06
N TYR A 23 4.37 15.27 -8.58
CA TYR A 23 5.54 14.89 -9.38
C TYR A 23 5.14 14.27 -10.72
N ARG A 24 5.92 14.58 -11.76
CA ARG A 24 5.81 13.90 -13.05
C ARG A 24 6.22 12.42 -12.90
N PRO A 25 5.51 11.47 -13.51
CA PRO A 25 5.88 10.05 -13.49
C PRO A 25 7.31 9.81 -13.98
N TYR A 26 7.89 8.67 -13.62
CA TYR A 26 9.13 8.21 -14.27
C TYR A 26 8.88 7.92 -15.76
N THR A 27 9.93 8.06 -16.57
CA THR A 27 9.88 7.73 -18.01
C THR A 27 9.78 6.23 -18.22
N HIS A 28 10.53 5.45 -17.44
CA HIS A 28 10.47 4.00 -17.44
C HIS A 28 9.38 3.51 -16.50
N THR A 29 8.74 2.39 -16.86
CA THR A 29 7.76 1.71 -15.99
C THR A 29 8.42 1.34 -14.67
N THR A 30 7.94 1.96 -13.60
CA THR A 30 8.43 1.73 -12.24
C THR A 30 7.32 1.12 -11.41
N VAL A 31 7.61 -0.02 -10.80
CA VAL A 31 6.71 -0.77 -9.93
C VAL A 31 7.27 -0.75 -8.51
N ILE A 32 6.45 -0.34 -7.54
CA ILE A 32 6.81 -0.41 -6.12
C ILE A 32 6.10 -1.56 -5.43
N PHE A 33 6.81 -2.22 -4.52
CA PHE A 33 6.33 -3.37 -3.76
C PHE A 33 6.45 -3.08 -2.26
N GLU A 34 5.39 -3.35 -1.50
CA GLU A 34 5.40 -3.23 -0.04
C GLU A 34 4.61 -4.40 0.55
N SER A 35 5.22 -5.10 1.52
CA SER A 35 4.55 -6.15 2.28
C SER A 35 4.38 -5.72 3.73
N PHE A 36 3.14 -5.82 4.23
CA PHE A 36 2.73 -5.54 5.60
C PHE A 36 3.19 -4.17 6.12
N GLY A 37 3.15 -3.14 5.29
CA GLY A 37 3.61 -1.81 5.69
C GLY A 37 5.14 -1.68 5.77
N GLY A 38 5.86 -2.38 4.89
CA GLY A 38 7.32 -2.42 4.81
C GLY A 38 7.98 -3.20 5.94
N ARG A 39 7.23 -4.07 6.64
CA ARG A 39 7.76 -4.86 7.77
C ARG A 39 8.39 -6.17 7.35
N GLN A 40 8.18 -6.60 6.11
CA GLN A 40 8.73 -7.83 5.55
C GLN A 40 8.95 -7.65 4.04
N ILE A 41 9.79 -8.52 3.47
CA ILE A 41 9.92 -8.71 2.02
C ILE A 41 9.41 -10.13 1.74
N SER A 42 8.12 -10.27 1.50
CA SER A 42 7.44 -11.57 1.52
C SER A 42 6.09 -11.56 0.79
N ASP A 43 5.40 -12.70 0.84
CA ASP A 43 4.00 -12.87 0.44
C ASP A 43 3.76 -12.64 -1.07
N SER A 44 2.52 -12.32 -1.45
CA SER A 44 2.11 -12.09 -2.83
C SER A 44 2.97 -11.03 -3.54
N PRO A 45 3.34 -9.88 -2.91
CA PRO A 45 4.21 -8.90 -3.55
C PRO A 45 5.58 -9.47 -3.94
N LEU A 46 6.15 -10.38 -3.14
CA LEU A 46 7.44 -11.02 -3.47
C LEU A 46 7.32 -11.98 -4.64
N ALA A 47 6.24 -12.75 -4.72
CA ALA A 47 5.98 -13.62 -5.86
C ALA A 47 5.86 -12.81 -7.16
N ILE A 48 5.08 -11.71 -7.13
CA ILE A 48 4.91 -10.81 -8.28
C ILE A 48 6.25 -10.15 -8.66
N TYR A 49 7.03 -9.68 -7.68
CA TYR A 49 8.36 -9.10 -7.91
C TYR A 49 9.28 -10.09 -8.66
N LYS A 50 9.36 -11.34 -8.19
CA LYS A 50 10.23 -12.36 -8.79
C LYS A 50 9.82 -12.67 -10.22
N GLU A 51 8.52 -12.72 -10.50
CA GLU A 51 8.02 -12.99 -11.84
C GLU A 51 8.28 -11.81 -12.79
N LEU A 52 8.00 -10.58 -12.36
CA LEU A 52 8.28 -9.39 -13.15
C LEU A 52 9.78 -9.21 -13.41
N LYS A 53 10.65 -9.55 -12.46
CA LYS A 53 12.10 -9.50 -12.67
C LYS A 53 12.57 -10.42 -13.79
N LYS A 54 11.84 -11.53 -14.05
CA LYS A 54 12.14 -12.48 -15.13
C LYS A 54 11.50 -12.08 -16.46
N THR A 55 10.23 -11.69 -16.42
CA THR A 55 9.39 -11.45 -17.60
C THR A 55 9.50 -10.03 -18.15
N HIS A 56 9.83 -9.06 -17.28
CA HIS A 56 9.94 -7.64 -17.59
C HIS A 56 11.24 -7.04 -16.99
N PRO A 57 12.43 -7.50 -17.43
CA PRO A 57 13.70 -6.97 -16.92
C PRO A 57 13.93 -5.49 -17.21
N GLU A 58 13.19 -4.91 -18.17
CA GLU A 58 13.18 -3.48 -18.49
C GLU A 58 12.46 -2.63 -17.44
N TYR A 59 11.66 -3.25 -16.56
CA TYR A 59 10.95 -2.53 -15.50
C TYR A 59 11.86 -2.22 -14.33
N ARG A 60 11.66 -1.02 -13.76
CA ARG A 60 12.31 -0.65 -12.52
C ARG A 60 11.49 -1.15 -11.33
N LEU A 61 12.01 -2.13 -10.60
CA LEU A 61 11.31 -2.78 -9.49
C LEU A 61 11.90 -2.33 -8.16
N ILE A 62 11.12 -1.66 -7.31
CA ILE A 62 11.62 -1.05 -6.06
C ILE A 62 10.82 -1.53 -4.85
N TRP A 63 11.50 -1.99 -3.81
CA TRP A 63 10.90 -2.33 -2.54
C TRP A 63 10.75 -1.11 -1.61
N VAL A 64 9.60 -0.99 -0.96
CA VAL A 64 9.40 -0.10 0.18
C VAL A 64 9.57 -0.90 1.46
N VAL A 65 10.59 -0.55 2.24
CA VAL A 65 10.93 -1.26 3.48
C VAL A 65 11.08 -0.30 4.65
N ASN A 66 10.84 -0.79 5.86
CA ASN A 66 11.21 -0.07 7.08
C ASN A 66 12.73 -0.10 7.28
N LYS A 67 13.26 0.85 8.04
CA LYS A 67 14.71 0.99 8.25
C LYS A 67 15.40 -0.30 8.72
N GLY A 68 14.74 -1.12 9.53
CA GLY A 68 15.28 -2.38 10.03
C GLY A 68 15.45 -3.49 8.98
N LEU A 69 14.88 -3.34 7.77
CA LEU A 69 15.00 -4.29 6.67
C LEU A 69 15.92 -3.80 5.54
N ALA A 70 16.59 -2.66 5.71
CA ALA A 70 17.48 -2.11 4.71
C ALA A 70 18.60 -3.09 4.34
N THR A 71 19.27 -3.64 5.36
CA THR A 71 20.35 -4.63 5.19
C THR A 71 19.87 -5.87 4.46
N GLN A 72 18.72 -6.43 4.84
CA GLN A 72 18.14 -7.58 4.15
C GLN A 72 17.82 -7.26 2.68
N ALA A 73 17.29 -6.08 2.37
CA ALA A 73 17.01 -5.70 0.99
C ALA A 73 18.30 -5.60 0.16
N GLU A 74 19.36 -5.05 0.75
CA GLU A 74 20.68 -4.90 0.13
C GLU A 74 21.36 -6.24 -0.13
N GLU A 75 21.37 -7.15 0.85
CA GLU A 75 21.92 -8.50 0.72
C GLU A 75 21.23 -9.33 -0.38
N ASN A 76 19.92 -9.11 -0.57
CA ASN A 76 19.17 -9.76 -1.65
C ASN A 76 19.34 -9.07 -3.03
N GLY A 77 20.11 -7.98 -3.11
CA GLY A 77 20.29 -7.21 -4.34
C GLY A 77 18.99 -6.55 -4.83
N TYR A 78 18.12 -6.13 -3.91
CA TYR A 78 16.88 -5.44 -4.23
C TYR A 78 17.06 -3.93 -4.19
N ASP A 79 16.63 -3.24 -5.25
CA ASP A 79 16.41 -1.80 -5.22
C ASP A 79 15.36 -1.47 -4.14
N TYR A 80 15.66 -0.54 -3.24
CA TYR A 80 14.75 -0.20 -2.14
C TYR A 80 14.71 1.29 -1.77
N VAL A 81 13.64 1.66 -1.06
CA VAL A 81 13.48 2.96 -0.40
C VAL A 81 12.92 2.79 1.02
N ILE A 82 13.40 3.65 1.93
CA ILE A 82 12.96 3.62 3.32
C ILE A 82 11.61 4.31 3.49
N ARG A 83 10.61 3.56 3.97
CA ARG A 83 9.26 4.03 4.25
C ARG A 83 9.26 5.26 5.15
N GLY A 84 8.50 6.29 4.78
CA GLY A 84 8.42 7.55 5.54
C GLY A 84 9.66 8.44 5.43
N SER A 85 10.53 8.21 4.45
CA SER A 85 11.53 9.20 4.01
C SER A 85 10.97 10.10 2.90
N PHE A 86 11.59 11.25 2.65
CA PHE A 86 11.23 12.09 1.50
C PHE A 86 11.51 11.39 0.16
N LYS A 87 12.59 10.59 0.09
CA LYS A 87 12.91 9.73 -1.07
C LYS A 87 11.76 8.77 -1.34
N TRP A 88 11.19 8.15 -0.30
CA TRP A 88 10.03 7.27 -0.45
C TRP A 88 8.82 8.00 -1.03
N VAL A 89 8.45 9.20 -0.53
CA VAL A 89 7.34 9.99 -1.10
C VAL A 89 7.56 10.22 -2.60
N ARG A 90 8.72 10.77 -2.95
CA ARG A 90 9.07 11.05 -4.35
C ARG A 90 9.09 9.79 -5.22
N THR A 91 9.56 8.66 -4.69
CA THR A 91 9.61 7.40 -5.45
C THR A 91 8.23 6.86 -5.73
N ILE A 92 7.36 6.76 -4.71
CA ILE A 92 6.04 6.16 -4.92
C ILE A 92 5.14 7.09 -5.74
N GLU A 93 5.23 8.41 -5.58
CA GLU A 93 4.42 9.35 -6.37
C GLU A 93 4.75 9.38 -7.86
N LYS A 94 5.99 9.02 -8.22
CA LYS A 94 6.44 8.96 -9.60
C LYS A 94 6.28 7.58 -10.24
N ALA A 95 6.09 6.54 -9.42
CA ALA A 95 5.90 5.18 -9.90
C ALA A 95 4.53 5.04 -10.58
N GLN A 96 4.41 4.12 -11.53
CA GLN A 96 3.18 3.89 -12.27
C GLN A 96 2.32 2.83 -11.59
N ILE A 97 2.93 1.89 -10.87
CA ILE A 97 2.23 0.75 -10.27
C ILE A 97 2.65 0.57 -8.81
N TRP A 98 1.67 0.41 -7.93
CA TRP A 98 1.83 0.06 -6.52
C TRP A 98 1.29 -1.35 -6.28
N VAL A 99 2.12 -2.24 -5.76
CA VAL A 99 1.75 -3.61 -5.37
C VAL A 99 1.84 -3.72 -3.86
N GLU A 100 0.69 -3.90 -3.22
CA GLU A 100 0.53 -3.88 -1.77
C GLU A 100 -0.26 -5.10 -1.31
N ASN A 101 -0.05 -5.55 -0.08
CA ASN A 101 -0.83 -6.62 0.55
C ASN A 101 -1.51 -6.19 1.86
N ALA A 102 -1.33 -4.92 2.23
CA ALA A 102 -1.88 -4.31 3.42
C ALA A 102 -2.43 -2.91 3.10
N ARG A 103 -3.06 -2.29 4.10
CA ARG A 103 -3.61 -0.94 3.98
C ARG A 103 -2.51 0.12 3.98
N LEU A 104 -2.63 1.08 3.07
CA LEU A 104 -1.80 2.27 3.06
C LEU A 104 -2.29 3.25 4.13
N PRO A 105 -1.40 4.07 4.71
CA PRO A 105 -1.83 5.13 5.61
C PRO A 105 -2.72 6.15 4.87
N GLN A 106 -3.78 6.61 5.52
CA GLN A 106 -4.76 7.56 4.93
C GLN A 106 -4.15 8.91 4.51
N TRP A 107 -3.00 9.29 5.09
CA TRP A 107 -2.31 10.53 4.73
C TRP A 107 -1.46 10.38 3.45
N VAL A 108 -1.29 9.16 2.94
CA VAL A 108 -0.67 8.90 1.64
C VAL A 108 -1.74 9.10 0.58
N ARG A 109 -1.46 9.99 -0.38
CA ARG A 109 -2.36 10.25 -1.50
C ARG A 109 -1.88 9.45 -2.71
N LYS A 110 -2.77 8.69 -3.34
CA LYS A 110 -2.51 8.02 -4.62
C LYS A 110 -2.63 9.05 -5.76
N PRO A 111 -1.58 9.32 -6.55
CA PRO A 111 -1.72 10.13 -7.75
C PRO A 111 -2.64 9.44 -8.77
N LYS A 112 -3.36 10.21 -9.60
CA LYS A 112 -4.37 9.66 -10.53
C LYS A 112 -3.80 8.69 -11.57
N HIS A 113 -2.54 8.87 -11.97
CA HIS A 113 -1.88 8.02 -12.96
C HIS A 113 -1.38 6.69 -12.38
N VAL A 114 -1.36 6.55 -11.05
CA VAL A 114 -0.86 5.36 -10.38
C VAL A 114 -1.95 4.30 -10.31
N LYS A 115 -1.60 3.08 -10.72
CA LYS A 115 -2.41 1.87 -10.53
C LYS A 115 -2.01 1.18 -9.23
N LEU A 116 -2.93 1.04 -8.29
CA LEU A 116 -2.76 0.34 -7.03
C LEU A 116 -3.40 -1.04 -7.11
N ILE A 117 -2.54 -2.06 -7.10
CA ILE A 117 -2.85 -3.48 -7.05
C ILE A 117 -2.80 -3.91 -5.58
N GLN A 118 -3.97 -4.22 -5.03
CA GLN A 118 -4.12 -4.78 -3.69
C GLN A 118 -4.20 -6.30 -3.78
N THR A 119 -3.28 -6.99 -3.14
CA THR A 119 -3.23 -8.46 -3.07
C THR A 119 -3.91 -9.00 -1.82
N TRP A 120 -4.11 -8.14 -0.80
CA TRP A 120 -4.53 -8.54 0.54
C TRP A 120 -3.64 -9.66 1.10
N HIS A 121 -4.05 -10.31 2.20
CA HIS A 121 -3.23 -11.32 2.87
C HIS A 121 -4.06 -12.56 3.21
N GLY A 122 -4.88 -13.00 2.25
CA GLY A 122 -5.63 -14.25 2.32
C GLY A 122 -7.14 -14.11 2.54
N THR A 123 -7.82 -15.26 2.55
CA THR A 123 -9.27 -15.36 2.67
C THR A 123 -9.73 -14.89 4.06
N PRO A 124 -10.69 -13.95 4.14
CA PRO A 124 -11.18 -13.46 5.42
C PRO A 124 -12.00 -14.53 6.14
N LEU A 125 -11.44 -15.13 7.21
CA LEU A 125 -12.17 -16.06 8.09
C LEU A 125 -12.96 -15.34 9.20
N LYS A 126 -12.51 -14.14 9.60
CA LYS A 126 -13.22 -13.24 10.53
C LYS A 126 -13.96 -12.16 9.74
N LYS A 127 -15.06 -11.65 10.27
CA LYS A 127 -15.75 -10.46 9.70
C LYS A 127 -14.78 -9.28 9.63
N LEU A 128 -14.68 -8.64 8.47
CA LEU A 128 -13.78 -7.50 8.22
C LEU A 128 -14.55 -6.37 7.54
N GLY A 129 -14.03 -5.15 7.65
CA GLY A 129 -14.63 -3.99 6.98
C GLY A 129 -16.03 -3.70 7.49
N LEU A 130 -16.99 -3.61 6.56
CA LEU A 130 -18.38 -3.23 6.85
C LEU A 130 -19.14 -4.31 7.66
N ASP A 131 -18.70 -5.57 7.62
CA ASP A 131 -19.35 -6.66 8.34
C ASP A 131 -19.09 -6.64 9.86
N ILE A 132 -18.19 -5.79 10.34
CA ILE A 132 -17.97 -5.61 11.77
C ILE A 132 -19.08 -4.71 12.32
N LYS A 133 -20.06 -5.31 13.00
CA LYS A 133 -21.19 -4.60 13.63
C LYS A 133 -20.77 -3.66 14.75
N ASN A 134 -19.77 -4.04 15.55
CA ASN A 134 -19.28 -3.25 16.70
C ASN A 134 -17.74 -3.23 16.72
N VAL A 135 -17.14 -2.05 16.48
CA VAL A 135 -15.70 -1.84 16.59
C VAL A 135 -15.37 -1.24 17.95
N VAL A 136 -14.74 -2.02 18.84
CA VAL A 136 -14.37 -1.60 20.22
C VAL A 136 -12.92 -1.11 20.31
N MET A 137 -12.36 -0.58 19.21
CA MET A 137 -10.96 -0.16 19.16
C MET A 137 -10.76 1.25 19.76
N PRO A 138 -9.81 1.45 20.69
CA PRO A 138 -9.56 2.75 21.29
C PRO A 138 -9.16 3.79 20.23
N GLY A 139 -9.85 4.93 20.20
CA GLY A 139 -9.60 6.04 19.28
C GLY A 139 -10.37 6.02 17.95
N THR A 140 -11.30 5.07 17.76
CA THR A 140 -12.26 5.06 16.64
C THR A 140 -13.62 4.54 17.11
N ASN A 141 -14.69 4.86 16.38
CA ASN A 141 -15.99 4.19 16.50
C ASN A 141 -16.25 3.35 15.23
N THR A 142 -17.30 2.54 15.25
CA THR A 142 -17.69 1.67 14.11
C THR A 142 -17.87 2.45 12.82
N GLU A 143 -18.61 3.56 12.87
CA GLU A 143 -18.88 4.38 11.69
C GLU A 143 -17.61 4.95 11.06
N ARG A 144 -16.72 5.53 11.87
CA ARG A 144 -15.44 6.06 11.40
C ARG A 144 -14.53 4.97 10.87
N TYR A 145 -14.58 3.78 11.44
CA TYR A 145 -13.85 2.62 10.93
C TYR A 145 -14.36 2.23 9.54
N HIS A 146 -15.68 2.11 9.37
CA HIS A 146 -16.32 1.81 8.08
C HIS A 146 -15.99 2.87 7.03
N GLN A 147 -16.13 4.15 7.36
CA GLN A 147 -15.80 5.25 6.45
C GLN A 147 -14.33 5.23 6.01
N ASN A 148 -13.40 4.99 6.94
CA ASN A 148 -11.97 4.88 6.62
C ASN A 148 -11.69 3.66 5.74
N PHE A 149 -12.42 2.56 5.95
CA PHE A 149 -12.29 1.35 5.15
C PHE A 149 -12.79 1.58 3.72
N VAL A 150 -13.94 2.21 3.54
CA VAL A 150 -14.47 2.59 2.22
C VAL A 150 -13.52 3.56 1.50
N LYS A 151 -12.99 4.56 2.22
CA LYS A 151 -11.98 5.48 1.66
C LYS A 151 -10.72 4.76 1.19
N GLU A 152 -10.31 3.71 1.88
CA GLU A 152 -9.18 2.89 1.47
C GLU A 152 -9.52 2.01 0.25
N ALA A 153 -10.66 1.33 0.29
CA ALA A 153 -11.16 0.49 -0.80
C ALA A 153 -11.27 1.26 -2.13
N ASN A 154 -11.80 2.49 -2.09
CA ASN A 154 -11.95 3.35 -3.26
C ASN A 154 -10.62 3.80 -3.88
N ARG A 155 -9.48 3.53 -3.23
CA ARG A 155 -8.15 3.82 -3.79
C ARG A 155 -7.60 2.65 -4.61
N TRP A 156 -8.12 1.45 -4.42
CA TRP A 156 -7.62 0.25 -5.09
C TRP A 156 -8.19 0.21 -6.50
N ASP A 157 -7.31 0.09 -7.50
CA ASP A 157 -7.74 -0.08 -8.90
C ASP A 157 -7.95 -1.56 -9.22
N VAL A 158 -7.19 -2.44 -8.57
CA VAL A 158 -7.29 -3.90 -8.70
C VAL A 158 -7.23 -4.53 -7.32
N LEU A 159 -8.10 -5.51 -7.07
CA LEU A 159 -8.04 -6.39 -5.90
C LEU A 159 -7.92 -7.84 -6.36
N ILE A 160 -6.87 -8.54 -5.94
CA ILE A 160 -6.71 -9.96 -6.21
C ILE A 160 -7.66 -10.74 -5.30
N SER A 161 -8.46 -11.62 -5.91
CA SER A 161 -9.36 -12.52 -5.20
C SER A 161 -8.87 -13.96 -5.37
N PRO A 162 -8.68 -14.72 -4.28
CA PRO A 162 -8.15 -16.09 -4.36
C PRO A 162 -9.18 -17.11 -4.87
N ASN A 163 -10.48 -16.80 -4.86
CA ASN A 163 -11.55 -17.67 -5.35
C ASN A 163 -12.87 -16.89 -5.54
N THR A 164 -13.82 -17.49 -6.26
CA THR A 164 -15.14 -16.91 -6.56
C THR A 164 -15.95 -16.55 -5.31
N TYR A 165 -15.77 -17.30 -4.21
CA TYR A 165 -16.38 -17.00 -2.91
C TYR A 165 -15.87 -15.68 -2.33
N SER A 166 -14.56 -15.44 -2.39
CA SER A 166 -13.93 -14.21 -1.94
C SER A 166 -14.28 -13.04 -2.84
N THR A 167 -14.45 -13.25 -4.15
CA THR A 167 -14.92 -12.24 -5.10
C THR A 167 -16.32 -11.75 -4.72
N ASN A 168 -17.25 -12.66 -4.43
CA ASN A 168 -18.61 -12.30 -4.01
C ASN A 168 -18.67 -11.56 -2.66
N ILE A 169 -17.71 -11.83 -1.76
CA ILE A 169 -17.57 -11.12 -0.48
C ILE A 169 -16.94 -9.75 -0.70
N PHE A 170 -15.91 -9.65 -1.54
CA PHE A 170 -15.25 -8.39 -1.86
C PHE A 170 -16.16 -7.42 -2.61
N ASP A 171 -16.97 -7.89 -3.56
CA ASP A 171 -17.97 -7.06 -4.26
C ASP A 171 -19.05 -6.50 -3.31
N LYS A 172 -19.36 -7.22 -2.22
CA LYS A 172 -20.29 -6.76 -1.17
C LYS A 172 -19.64 -5.85 -0.14
N LEU A 173 -18.37 -6.10 0.21
CA LEU A 173 -17.62 -5.40 1.26
C LEU A 173 -16.90 -4.14 0.78
N LEU A 174 -16.61 -4.07 -0.51
CA LEU A 174 -15.81 -3.03 -1.13
C LEU A 174 -16.64 -2.46 -2.29
N VAL A 175 -16.75 -1.13 -2.35
CA VAL A 175 -17.38 -0.44 -3.50
C VAL A 175 -16.40 -0.47 -4.68
N ILE A 176 -15.94 -1.65 -5.08
CA ILE A 176 -15.01 -1.84 -6.18
C ILE A 176 -15.79 -2.54 -7.28
N ARG A 177 -16.26 -1.76 -8.26
CA ARG A 177 -16.66 -2.35 -9.55
C ARG A 177 -15.37 -2.71 -10.27
N ILE A 178 -15.09 -3.99 -10.42
CA ILE A 178 -14.08 -4.47 -11.37
C ILE A 178 -14.51 -3.95 -12.74
N LYS A 179 -13.84 -2.90 -13.23
CA LYS A 179 -13.93 -2.51 -14.63
C LYS A 179 -12.83 -3.28 -15.35
N LEU A 180 -13.20 -4.46 -15.86
CA LEU A 180 -12.48 -5.10 -16.95
C LEU A 180 -12.62 -4.23 -18.21
#